data_AF-A0A7K2Y0Z2-F1
#
_entry.id   AF-A0A7K2Y0Z2-F1
#
_cell.length_a   1.000
_cell.length_b   1.000
_cell.length_c   1.000
_cell.angle_alpha   90.00
_cell.angle_beta   90.00
_cell.angle_gamma   90.00
#
_symmetry.space_group_name_H-M   'P 1'
#
loop_
_entity.id
_entity.type
_entity.pdbx_description
1 polymer ?
#
loop_
_entity_poly.entity_id
_entity_poly.type
_entity_poly.pdbx_seq_one_letter_code
_entity_poly.pdbx_strand_id
1 'polypeptide(L)'
;MTEQESAVFLCLATGASNRELAVELQLSVSTVKFHVVNIRAKLGGISRLQACLLAALAREDTRRAADAVGSCDRIGLSDGGGAAVPR
;
A
#
# COMPACT_ATOMS: atom_id res chain seq x y z
N MET A 1 -8.58 15.35 -3.34
CA MET A 1 -9.32 14.12 -2.97
C MET A 1 -9.56 14.16 -1.47
N THR A 2 -10.59 13.47 -0.95
CA THR A 2 -10.84 13.41 0.50
C THR A 2 -10.10 12.23 1.14
N GLU A 3 -9.93 12.23 2.46
CA GLU A 3 -9.28 11.14 3.20
C GLU A 3 -9.92 9.76 2.92
N GLN A 4 -11.26 9.72 2.88
CA GLN A 4 -12.00 8.49 2.57
C GLN A 4 -11.76 8.03 1.13
N GLU A 5 -11.68 8.96 0.18
CA GLU A 5 -11.37 8.62 -1.22
C GLU A 5 -9.94 8.09 -1.38
N SER A 6 -8.99 8.67 -0.66
CA SER A 6 -7.59 8.20 -0.64
C SER A 6 -7.50 6.79 -0.06
N ALA A 7 -8.21 6.50 1.04
CA ALA A 7 -8.26 5.15 1.62
C ALA A 7 -8.84 4.12 0.63
N VAL A 8 -9.97 4.44 0.00
CA VAL A 8 -10.58 3.60 -1.04
C VAL A 8 -9.62 3.43 -2.23
N PHE A 9 -8.93 4.49 -2.65
CA PHE A 9 -7.98 4.45 -3.75
C PHE A 9 -6.78 3.54 -3.45
N LEU A 10 -6.21 3.61 -2.26
CA LEU A 10 -5.10 2.74 -1.86
C LEU A 10 -5.50 1.26 -1.85
N CYS A 11 -6.70 0.93 -1.37
CA CYS A 11 -7.19 -0.45 -1.40
C CYS A 11 -7.51 -0.92 -2.83
N LEU A 12 -7.79 -0.04 -3.80
CA LEU A 12 -7.93 -0.45 -5.21
C LEU A 12 -6.64 -1.07 -5.77
N ALA A 13 -5.47 -0.77 -5.20
CA ALA A 13 -4.20 -1.34 -5.62
C ALA A 13 -4.13 -2.87 -5.44
N THR A 14 -4.92 -3.45 -4.53
CA THR A 14 -4.97 -4.90 -4.32
C THR A 14 -5.83 -5.61 -5.36
N GLY A 15 -6.61 -4.86 -6.15
CA GLY A 15 -7.62 -5.42 -7.05
C GLY A 15 -8.94 -5.79 -6.35
N ALA A 16 -9.07 -5.56 -5.04
CA ALA A 16 -10.25 -5.89 -4.25
C ALA A 16 -11.55 -5.33 -4.86
N SER A 17 -12.58 -6.18 -4.93
CA SER A 17 -13.93 -5.82 -5.37
C SER A 17 -14.57 -4.78 -4.45
N ASN A 18 -15.62 -4.09 -4.92
CA ASN A 18 -16.32 -3.11 -4.10
C ASN A 18 -16.92 -3.70 -2.82
N ARG A 19 -17.19 -5.01 -2.79
CA ARG A 19 -17.71 -5.71 -1.61
C ARG A 19 -16.59 -6.01 -0.61
N GLU A 20 -15.42 -6.39 -1.08
CA GLU A 20 -14.24 -6.59 -0.23
C GLU A 20 -13.77 -5.25 0.36
N LEU A 21 -13.70 -4.20 -0.46
CA LEU A 21 -13.41 -2.83 -0.02
C LEU A 21 -14.39 -2.34 1.06
N ALA A 22 -15.67 -2.68 0.92
CA ALA A 22 -16.69 -2.33 1.90
C ALA A 22 -16.43 -3.01 3.26
N VAL A 23 -16.02 -4.28 3.24
CA VAL A 23 -15.65 -5.01 4.46
C VAL A 23 -14.37 -4.46 5.08
N GLU A 24 -13.32 -4.25 4.28
CA GLU A 24 -12.03 -3.75 4.75
C GLU A 24 -12.13 -2.36 5.38
N LEU A 25 -12.89 -1.46 4.75
CA LEU A 25 -13.03 -0.07 5.21
C LEU A 25 -14.20 0.13 6.17
N GLN A 26 -14.94 -0.93 6.53
CA GLN A 26 -16.17 -0.88 7.34
C GLN A 26 -17.21 0.11 6.77
N LEU A 27 -17.33 0.18 5.44
CA LEU A 27 -18.26 1.04 4.72
C LEU A 27 -19.36 0.22 4.04
N SER A 28 -20.45 0.89 3.65
CA SER A 28 -21.47 0.25 2.81
C SER A 28 -20.98 0.12 1.36
N VAL A 29 -21.45 -0.91 0.65
CA VAL A 29 -21.10 -1.12 -0.78
C VAL A 29 -21.54 0.06 -1.65
N SER A 30 -22.65 0.72 -1.34
CA SER A 30 -23.11 1.93 -2.02
C SER A 30 -22.16 3.11 -1.77
N THR A 31 -21.67 3.29 -0.54
CA THR A 31 -20.68 4.31 -0.20
C THR A 31 -19.37 4.08 -0.95
N VAL A 32 -18.88 2.83 -1.02
CA VAL A 32 -17.68 2.50 -1.81
C VAL A 32 -17.89 2.80 -3.29
N LYS A 33 -19.03 2.40 -3.87
CA LYS A 33 -19.37 2.73 -5.26
C LYS A 33 -19.35 4.24 -5.51
N PHE A 34 -19.92 5.02 -4.61
CA PHE A 34 -19.92 6.48 -4.69
C PHE A 34 -18.49 7.04 -4.69
N HIS A 35 -17.66 6.61 -3.75
CA HIS A 35 -16.25 7.02 -3.71
C HIS A 35 -15.50 6.62 -4.98
N VAL A 36 -15.65 5.38 -5.47
CA VAL A 36 -15.00 4.90 -6.70
C VAL A 36 -15.39 5.74 -7.91
N VAL A 37 -16.66 6.11 -8.04
CA VAL A 37 -17.13 7.00 -9.13
C VAL A 37 -16.48 8.38 -9.01
N ASN A 38 -16.48 8.97 -7.81
CA ASN A 38 -15.90 10.30 -7.61
C ASN A 38 -14.39 10.31 -7.80
N ILE A 39 -13.70 9.25 -7.37
CA ILE A 39 -12.27 9.04 -7.58
C ILE A 39 -11.96 9.01 -9.07
N ARG A 40 -12.68 8.18 -9.82
CA ARG A 40 -12.49 8.07 -11.28
C ARG A 40 -12.80 9.38 -11.98
N ALA A 41 -13.86 10.10 -11.58
CA ALA A 41 -14.19 11.41 -12.13
C ALA A 41 -13.06 12.43 -11.89
N LYS A 42 -12.49 12.46 -10.67
CA LYS A 42 -11.35 13.32 -10.32
C LYS A 42 -10.06 12.98 -11.07
N LEU A 43 -9.90 11.72 -11.48
CA LEU A 43 -8.77 11.24 -12.29
C LEU A 43 -9.01 11.36 -13.80
N GLY A 44 -10.04 12.08 -14.24
CA GLY A 44 -10.32 12.29 -15.67
C GLY A 44 -11.19 11.20 -16.30
N GLY A 45 -11.98 10.48 -15.52
CA GLY A 45 -12.94 9.48 -16.00
C GLY A 45 -12.34 8.12 -16.35
N ILE A 46 -11.17 7.80 -15.81
CA ILE A 46 -10.43 6.57 -16.14
C ILE A 46 -11.21 5.29 -15.80
N SER A 47 -10.82 4.18 -16.45
CA SER A 47 -11.36 2.86 -16.15
C SER A 47 -10.94 2.36 -14.77
N ARG A 48 -11.67 1.37 -14.24
CA ARG A 48 -11.33 0.73 -12.95
C ARG A 48 -9.93 0.14 -12.98
N LEU A 49 -9.56 -0.54 -14.07
CA LEU A 49 -8.23 -1.14 -14.22
C LEU A 49 -7.13 -0.08 -14.18
N GLN A 50 -7.33 1.04 -14.88
CA GLN A 50 -6.40 2.18 -14.83
C GLN A 50 -6.30 2.76 -13.42
N ALA A 51 -7.42 2.87 -12.69
CA ALA A 51 -7.40 3.33 -11.30
C ALA A 51 -6.63 2.36 -10.37
N CYS A 52 -6.83 1.05 -10.54
CA CYS A 52 -6.08 0.02 -9.82
C CYS A 52 -4.57 0.08 -10.13
N LEU A 53 -4.20 0.24 -11.40
CA LEU A 53 -2.80 0.37 -11.81
C LEU A 53 -2.17 1.64 -11.21
N LEU A 54 -2.86 2.77 -11.28
CA LEU A 54 -2.38 4.02 -10.70
C LEU A 54 -2.19 3.91 -9.19
N ALA A 55 -3.12 3.25 -8.50
CA ALA A 55 -3.00 2.99 -7.07
C ALA A 55 -1.83 2.05 -6.75
N ALA A 56 -1.58 1.03 -7.57
CA ALA A 56 -0.43 0.13 -7.40
C ALA A 56 0.91 0.86 -7.59
N LEU A 57 1.00 1.71 -8.62
CA LEU A 57 2.18 2.56 -8.86
C LEU A 57 2.43 3.52 -7.68
N ALA A 58 1.38 4.17 -7.18
CA ALA A 58 1.47 5.05 -6.01
C ALA A 58 1.91 4.33 -4.71
N ARG A 59 1.59 3.03 -4.58
CA ARG A 59 2.10 2.19 -3.48
C ARG A 59 3.57 1.85 -3.64
N GLU A 60 4.06 1.67 -4.86
CA GLU A 60 5.47 1.40 -5.11
C GLU A 60 6.32 2.63 -4.83
N ASP A 61 5.81 3.83 -5.09
CA ASP A 61 6.47 5.08 -4.70
C ASP A 61 6.56 5.24 -3.17
N THR A 62 5.48 4.93 -2.44
CA THR A 62 5.51 4.98 -0.96
C THR A 62 6.34 3.85 -0.37
N ARG A 63 6.39 2.67 -0.98
CA ARG A 63 7.27 1.57 -0.58
C ARG A 63 8.73 1.91 -0.86
N ARG A 64 9.08 2.49 -2.00
CA ARG A 64 10.43 3.01 -2.25
C ARG A 64 10.83 4.08 -1.26
N ALA A 65 9.90 4.98 -0.89
CA ALA A 65 10.15 5.96 0.15
C ALA A 65 10.36 5.30 1.53
N ALA A 66 9.60 4.24 1.86
CA ALA A 66 9.78 3.48 3.09
C ALA A 66 11.08 2.65 3.10
N ASP A 67 11.43 2.02 1.98
CA ASP A 67 12.68 1.27 1.80
C ASP A 67 13.90 2.21 1.84
N ALA A 68 13.77 3.46 1.38
CA ALA A 68 14.80 4.50 1.52
C ALA A 68 14.98 4.97 2.99
N VAL A 69 13.93 4.88 3.81
CA VAL A 69 13.98 5.13 5.26
C VAL A 69 14.38 3.87 6.05
N GLY A 70 14.37 2.70 5.40
CA GLY A 70 14.66 1.39 6.02
C GLY A 70 16.10 0.89 5.92
N SER A 71 17.04 1.66 5.34
CA SER A 71 18.46 1.26 5.27
C SER A 71 19.31 2.03 6.28
N CYS A 72 19.00 1.89 7.57
CA CYS A 72 19.88 2.30 8.65
C CYS A 72 19.66 1.48 9.92
N ASP A 73 19.65 0.15 9.82
CA ASP A 73 19.79 -0.69 11.02
C ASP A 73 20.70 -1.92 10.80
N ARG A 74 21.89 -1.80 11.41
CA ARG A 74 22.78 -2.83 11.96
C ARG A 74 23.67 -3.66 11.02
N ILE A 75 24.85 -3.11 10.71
CA ILE A 75 26.10 -3.89 10.77
C ILE A 75 26.72 -3.58 12.14
N GLY A 76 26.50 -4.46 13.12
CA GLY A 76 27.02 -4.23 14.46
C GLY A 76 26.51 -5.24 15.46
N LEU A 77 26.98 -6.48 15.35
CA LEU A 77 27.27 -7.33 16.51
C LEU A 77 28.49 -8.20 16.16
N SER A 78 29.64 -7.73 16.65
CA SER A 78 30.67 -8.60 17.19
C SER A 78 30.02 -9.54 18.20
N ASP A 79 30.35 -10.82 18.13
CA ASP A 79 30.61 -11.61 19.33
C ASP A 79 31.63 -12.70 18.99
N GLY A 80 32.68 -12.75 19.81
CA GLY A 80 33.80 -13.66 19.66
C GLY A 80 33.44 -15.12 20.02
N GLY A 81 34.18 -16.04 19.41
CA GLY A 81 34.17 -17.45 19.78
C GLY A 81 35.59 -17.98 19.71
N GLY A 82 36.24 -18.14 20.87
CA GLY A 82 37.57 -18.72 20.98
C GLY A 82 37.58 -20.21 20.65
N ALA A 83 38.70 -20.68 20.12
CA ALA A 83 39.05 -22.10 20.12
C ALA A 83 40.55 -22.24 20.38
N ALA A 84 40.91 -22.28 21.66
CA ALA A 84 42.13 -22.93 22.11
C ALA A 84 41.81 -24.42 22.25
N VAL A 85 42.49 -25.26 21.48
CA VAL A 85 42.52 -26.71 21.68
C VAL A 85 43.98 -27.13 21.78
N PRO A 86 44.43 -27.63 22.95
CA PRO A 86 45.72 -28.30 23.07
C PRO A 86 45.55 -29.82 22.94
N ARG A 87 46.49 -30.48 22.24
CA ARG A 87 47.23 -31.67 22.70
C ARG A 87 48.40 -31.94 21.76
#